data_AF-A0A3Q4HKR5-F1
#
_entry.id   AF-A0A3Q4HKR5-F1
#
_cell.length_a   1.000
_cell.length_b   1.000
_cell.length_c   1.000
_cell.angle_alpha   90.00
_cell.angle_beta   90.00
_cell.angle_gamma   90.00
#
_symmetry.space_group_name_H-M   'P 1'
#
loop_
_entity.id
_entity.type
_entity.pdbx_description
1 polymer ?
#
loop_
_entity_poly.entity_id
_entity_poly.type
_entity_poly.pdbx_seq_one_letter_code
_entity_poly.pdbx_strand_id
1 'polypeptide(L)'
;MADREELVQKAKLAEQAERYEDMAAAMKAVTELDQELNNEERNLLSVAYKNVVGARRSSWRVISSIEQKAEAEKKAEAEKKGEAEQTPESEKKAALVKEYREKIEAELKQICQEVRDLLDKYLIPKASGAEGKVFYLKMKGDYFRYLAEVATGNERNEIVKNSQGGYQDAYDISLKEMEATHPIRLGLALNFSVFYYEIANLPEEACKLAKTAFDDAIAKLDSLNTESYKDSTLIMQLLRDNLTLWMSDAGGEGGIEVEEGEQPAEDKN
;
A
#
# COMPACT_ATOMS: atom_id res chain seq x y z
N MET A 1 6.66 4.94 -33.90
CA MET A 1 6.54 4.31 -32.57
C MET A 1 7.74 4.78 -31.78
N ALA A 2 7.56 5.27 -30.55
CA ALA A 2 8.71 5.58 -29.70
C ALA A 2 9.45 4.27 -29.42
N ASP A 3 10.78 4.31 -29.44
CA ASP A 3 11.60 3.15 -29.13
C ASP A 3 11.42 2.78 -27.64
N ARG A 4 11.37 1.48 -27.31
CA ARG A 4 11.21 1.01 -25.92
C ARG A 4 12.29 1.60 -25.03
N GLU A 5 13.52 1.63 -25.54
CA GLU A 5 14.68 2.18 -24.85
C GLU A 5 14.53 3.69 -24.60
N GLU A 6 14.00 4.44 -25.57
CA GLU A 6 13.72 5.87 -25.41
C GLU A 6 12.66 6.13 -24.33
N LEU A 7 11.59 5.31 -24.28
CA LEU A 7 10.54 5.43 -23.27
C LEU A 7 11.07 5.11 -21.87
N VAL A 8 11.87 4.05 -21.72
CA VAL A 8 12.52 3.70 -20.45
C VAL A 8 13.48 4.80 -20.01
N GLN A 9 14.25 5.36 -20.94
CA GLN A 9 15.16 6.48 -20.63
C GLN A 9 14.39 7.74 -20.19
N LYS A 10 13.24 8.03 -20.83
CA LYS A 10 12.36 9.12 -20.40
C LYS A 10 11.81 8.87 -18.99
N ALA A 11 11.40 7.65 -18.66
CA ALA A 11 10.95 7.31 -17.32
C ALA A 11 12.05 7.54 -16.27
N LYS A 12 13.30 7.14 -16.54
CA LYS A 12 14.45 7.39 -15.65
C LYS A 12 14.74 8.89 -15.47
N LEU A 13 14.66 9.67 -16.54
CA LEU A 13 14.81 11.14 -16.45
C LEU A 13 13.66 11.78 -15.65
N ALA A 14 12.43 11.31 -15.85
CA ALA A 14 11.27 11.78 -15.10
C ALA A 14 11.37 11.44 -13.61
N GLU A 15 11.89 10.26 -13.26
CA GLU A 15 12.19 9.88 -11.88
C GLU A 15 13.18 10.84 -11.22
N GLN A 16 14.31 11.14 -11.89
CA GLN A 16 15.31 12.09 -11.38
C GLN A 16 14.78 13.52 -11.22
N ALA A 17 13.78 13.88 -12.02
CA ALA A 17 13.10 15.18 -11.94
C ALA A 17 11.86 15.17 -11.03
N GLU A 18 11.59 14.05 -10.35
CA GLU A 18 10.40 13.83 -9.50
C GLU A 18 9.06 14.09 -10.24
N ARG A 19 9.06 13.95 -11.57
CA ARG A 19 7.86 14.08 -12.42
C ARG A 19 7.17 12.74 -12.59
N TYR A 20 6.60 12.22 -11.50
CA TYR A 20 6.04 10.87 -11.47
C TYR A 20 4.85 10.64 -12.40
N GLU A 21 4.08 11.68 -12.74
CA GLU A 21 3.00 11.60 -13.74
C GLU A 21 3.56 11.34 -15.15
N ASP A 22 4.65 12.01 -15.52
CA ASP A 22 5.37 11.77 -16.79
C ASP A 22 6.01 10.37 -16.80
N MET A 23 6.59 9.98 -15.66
CA MET A 23 7.18 8.65 -15.47
C MET A 23 6.13 7.55 -15.66
N ALA A 24 4.93 7.72 -15.09
CA ALA A 24 3.82 6.77 -15.22
C ALA A 24 3.34 6.70 -16.67
N ALA A 25 3.19 7.83 -17.36
CA ALA A 25 2.81 7.86 -18.77
C ALA A 25 3.84 7.15 -19.67
N ALA A 26 5.15 7.34 -19.42
CA ALA A 26 6.21 6.65 -20.15
C ALA A 26 6.18 5.14 -19.89
N MET A 27 6.07 4.71 -18.63
CA MET A 27 6.04 3.29 -18.27
C MET A 27 4.75 2.58 -18.69
N LYS A 28 3.63 3.31 -18.76
CA LYS A 28 2.40 2.83 -19.40
C LYS A 28 2.65 2.51 -20.87
N ALA A 29 3.26 3.43 -21.61
CA ALA A 29 3.59 3.22 -23.02
C ALA A 29 4.54 2.02 -23.22
N VAL A 30 5.54 1.83 -22.34
CA VAL A 30 6.40 0.64 -22.35
C VAL A 30 5.59 -0.64 -22.14
N THR A 31 4.67 -0.64 -21.18
CA THR A 31 3.82 -1.79 -20.86
C THR A 31 2.88 -2.16 -22.02
N GLU A 32 2.36 -1.16 -22.73
CA GLU A 32 1.46 -1.33 -23.87
C GLU A 32 2.19 -1.79 -25.16
N LEU A 33 3.53 -1.89 -25.16
CA LEU A 33 4.28 -2.58 -26.23
C LEU A 33 4.10 -4.10 -26.20
N ASP A 34 3.32 -4.63 -25.25
CA ASP A 34 2.92 -6.02 -25.14
C ASP A 34 4.09 -7.00 -24.93
N GLN A 35 5.19 -6.52 -24.37
CA GLN A 35 6.36 -7.33 -24.04
C GLN A 35 6.53 -7.44 -22.52
N GLU A 36 7.10 -8.56 -22.05
CA GLU A 36 7.38 -8.75 -20.64
C GLU A 36 8.38 -7.68 -20.14
N LEU A 37 8.10 -7.14 -18.95
CA LEU A 37 8.99 -6.18 -18.29
C LEU A 37 10.09 -6.92 -17.52
N ASN A 38 11.32 -6.47 -17.69
CA ASN A 38 12.43 -6.91 -16.86
C ASN A 38 12.32 -6.33 -15.43
N ASN A 39 13.21 -6.75 -14.53
CA ASN A 39 13.18 -6.33 -13.13
C ASN A 39 13.32 -4.82 -12.94
N GLU A 40 14.17 -4.15 -13.73
CA GLU A 40 14.35 -2.69 -13.66
C GLU A 40 13.07 -1.97 -14.11
N GLU A 41 12.51 -2.35 -15.26
CA GLU A 41 11.28 -1.75 -15.79
C GLU A 41 10.07 -1.99 -14.88
N ARG A 42 9.98 -3.17 -14.27
CA ARG A 42 8.95 -3.49 -13.28
C ARG A 42 9.05 -2.57 -12.05
N ASN A 43 10.27 -2.31 -11.58
CA ASN A 43 10.52 -1.39 -10.48
C ASN A 43 10.17 0.05 -10.87
N LEU A 44 10.57 0.51 -12.06
CA LEU A 44 10.21 1.84 -12.57
C LEU A 44 8.69 2.04 -12.63
N LEU A 45 7.96 1.07 -13.19
CA LEU A 45 6.49 1.11 -13.24
C LEU A 45 5.89 1.24 -11.83
N SER A 46 6.37 0.44 -10.88
CA SER A 46 5.90 0.45 -9.49
C SER A 46 6.18 1.77 -8.78
N VAL A 47 7.40 2.30 -8.92
CA VAL A 47 7.81 3.59 -8.34
C VAL A 47 6.97 4.73 -8.91
N ALA A 48 6.75 4.75 -10.22
CA ALA A 48 5.96 5.78 -10.90
C ALA A 48 4.55 5.85 -10.32
N TYR A 49 3.81 4.74 -10.40
CA TYR A 49 2.41 4.74 -9.97
C TYR A 49 2.26 4.82 -8.44
N LYS A 50 3.19 4.26 -7.65
CA LYS A 50 3.22 4.41 -6.19
C LYS A 50 3.27 5.89 -5.79
N ASN A 51 4.11 6.69 -6.44
CA ASN A 51 4.24 8.11 -6.13
C ASN A 51 3.01 8.90 -6.58
N VAL A 52 2.49 8.64 -7.79
CA VAL A 52 1.27 9.29 -8.31
C VAL A 52 0.06 9.02 -7.40
N VAL A 53 -0.21 7.74 -7.06
CA VAL A 53 -1.33 7.38 -6.19
C VAL A 53 -1.10 7.82 -4.74
N GLY A 54 0.16 7.78 -4.27
CA GLY A 54 0.55 8.21 -2.93
C GLY A 54 0.26 9.69 -2.69
N ALA A 55 0.58 10.56 -3.66
CA ALA A 55 0.26 11.98 -3.59
C ALA A 55 -1.26 12.20 -3.50
N ARG A 56 -2.06 11.53 -4.35
CA ARG A 56 -3.53 11.64 -4.31
C ARG A 56 -4.15 11.12 -3.02
N ARG A 57 -3.66 9.99 -2.49
CA ARG A 57 -4.08 9.46 -1.18
C ARG A 57 -3.77 10.44 -0.04
N SER A 58 -2.59 11.07 -0.05
CA SER A 58 -2.23 12.08 0.94
C SER A 58 -3.17 13.28 0.88
N SER A 59 -3.40 13.83 -0.32
CA SER A 59 -4.35 14.93 -0.52
C SER A 59 -5.76 14.54 -0.06
N TRP A 60 -6.23 13.34 -0.40
CA TRP A 60 -7.54 12.85 0.01
C TRP A 60 -7.68 12.76 1.53
N ARG A 61 -6.68 12.25 2.26
CA ARG A 61 -6.70 12.18 3.72
C ARG A 61 -6.81 13.57 4.36
N VAL A 62 -6.05 14.54 3.85
CA VAL A 62 -6.07 15.92 4.36
C VAL A 62 -7.46 16.53 4.18
N ILE A 63 -8.03 16.44 2.97
CA ILE A 63 -9.35 17.03 2.69
C ILE A 63 -10.45 16.30 3.46
N SER A 64 -10.40 14.98 3.54
CA SER A 64 -11.36 14.19 4.34
C SER A 64 -11.29 14.54 5.83
N SER A 65 -10.10 14.78 6.38
CA SER A 65 -9.95 15.24 7.76
C SER A 65 -10.56 16.63 7.99
N ILE A 66 -10.41 17.54 7.02
CA ILE A 66 -11.04 18.87 7.08
C ILE A 66 -12.56 18.75 7.04
N GLU A 67 -13.11 17.89 6.17
CA GLU A 67 -14.54 17.61 6.08
C GLU A 67 -15.09 17.07 7.41
N GLN A 68 -14.45 16.03 7.96
CA GLN A 68 -14.84 15.41 9.23
C GLN A 68 -14.81 16.39 10.41
N LYS A 69 -13.78 17.25 10.50
CA LYS A 69 -13.71 18.29 11.54
C LYS A 69 -14.86 19.30 11.42
N ALA A 70 -15.15 19.75 10.20
CA ALA A 70 -16.28 20.66 9.96
C ALA A 70 -17.63 20.01 10.32
N GLU A 71 -17.81 18.73 10.04
CA GLU A 71 -19.02 17.99 10.44
C GLU A 71 -19.12 17.79 11.96
N ALA A 72 -18.00 17.48 12.63
CA ALA A 72 -17.96 17.33 14.08
C ALA A 72 -18.26 18.63 14.82
N GLU A 73 -17.72 19.76 14.34
CA GLU A 73 -18.03 21.10 14.86
C GLU A 73 -19.51 21.44 14.71
N LYS A 74 -20.10 21.15 13.53
CA LYS A 74 -21.55 21.34 13.29
C LYS A 74 -22.39 20.52 14.26
N LYS A 75 -22.02 19.26 14.49
CA LYS A 75 -22.74 18.38 15.42
C LYS A 75 -22.65 18.89 16.86
N ALA A 76 -21.47 19.31 17.30
CA ALA A 76 -21.26 19.85 18.64
C ALA A 76 -22.02 21.18 18.88
N GLU A 77 -22.19 22.00 17.84
CA GLU A 77 -22.98 23.23 17.93
C GLU A 77 -24.49 22.94 18.00
N ALA A 78 -24.98 21.98 17.20
CA ALA A 78 -26.37 21.52 17.27
C ALA A 78 -26.74 21.00 18.66
N GLU A 79 -25.85 20.20 19.27
CA GLU A 79 -26.06 19.64 20.62
C GLU A 79 -26.10 20.72 21.72
N LYS A 80 -25.40 21.85 21.55
CA LYS A 80 -25.36 22.94 22.54
C LYS A 80 -26.52 23.93 22.42
N LYS A 81 -26.99 24.20 21.20
CA LYS A 81 -27.98 25.26 20.93
C LYS A 81 -29.37 24.73 20.57
N GLY A 82 -29.57 23.41 20.49
CA GLY A 82 -30.82 22.78 20.06
C GLY A 82 -30.98 22.73 18.53
N GLU A 83 -30.39 23.71 17.82
CA GLU A 83 -30.20 23.71 16.37
C GLU A 83 -28.80 24.26 16.04
N ALA A 84 -28.14 23.68 15.03
CA ALA A 84 -26.94 24.28 14.47
C ALA A 84 -27.33 25.52 13.67
N GLU A 85 -26.85 26.69 14.09
CA GLU A 85 -27.05 27.95 13.36
C GLU A 85 -26.14 27.94 12.12
N GLN A 86 -26.64 27.33 11.04
CA GLN A 86 -25.93 27.28 9.77
C GLN A 86 -25.97 28.65 9.11
N THR A 87 -24.82 29.33 9.11
CA THR A 87 -24.66 30.51 8.26
C THR A 87 -24.54 30.04 6.81
N PRO A 88 -25.09 30.78 5.83
CA PRO A 88 -24.93 30.45 4.40
C PRO A 88 -23.46 30.30 3.96
N GLU A 89 -22.55 30.97 4.66
CA GLU A 89 -21.10 30.84 4.46
C GLU A 89 -20.56 29.47 4.93
N SER A 90 -21.02 28.95 6.07
CA SER A 90 -20.63 27.63 6.59
C SER A 90 -21.09 26.48 5.68
N GLU A 91 -22.28 26.60 5.08
CA GLU A 91 -22.82 25.63 4.13
C GLU A 91 -22.02 25.63 2.83
N LYS A 92 -21.72 26.83 2.30
CA LYS A 92 -20.90 26.99 1.10
C LYS A 92 -19.50 26.41 1.29
N LYS A 93 -18.86 26.64 2.44
CA LYS A 93 -17.54 26.07 2.75
C LYS A 93 -17.59 24.54 2.80
N ALA A 94 -18.60 23.96 3.45
CA ALA A 94 -18.77 22.50 3.52
C ALA A 94 -18.98 21.88 2.13
N ALA A 95 -19.81 22.52 1.29
CA ALA A 95 -20.04 22.07 -0.09
C ALA A 95 -18.75 22.08 -0.92
N LEU A 96 -17.93 23.13 -0.81
CA LEU A 96 -16.64 23.23 -1.52
C LEU A 96 -15.65 22.14 -1.08
N VAL A 97 -15.57 21.85 0.22
CA VAL A 97 -14.69 20.79 0.74
C VAL A 97 -15.12 19.42 0.21
N LYS A 98 -16.43 19.14 0.23
CA LYS A 98 -17.00 17.90 -0.30
C LYS A 98 -16.73 17.73 -1.78
N GLU A 99 -17.01 18.74 -2.59
CA GLU A 99 -16.76 18.73 -4.04
C GLU A 99 -15.28 18.46 -4.35
N TYR A 100 -14.39 19.09 -3.59
CA TYR A 100 -12.96 18.89 -3.77
C TYR A 100 -12.48 17.49 -3.34
N ARG A 101 -13.06 16.93 -2.26
CA ARG A 101 -12.82 15.52 -1.88
C ARG A 101 -13.23 14.59 -3.02
N GLU A 102 -14.45 14.74 -3.53
CA GLU A 102 -15.00 13.87 -4.58
C GLU A 102 -14.19 13.96 -5.88
N LYS A 103 -13.66 15.14 -6.21
CA LYS A 103 -12.71 15.30 -7.31
C LYS A 103 -11.44 14.46 -7.12
N ILE A 104 -10.82 14.51 -5.94
CA ILE A 104 -9.62 13.72 -5.64
C ILE A 104 -9.95 12.21 -5.68
N GLU A 105 -11.12 11.80 -5.19
CA GLU A 105 -11.57 10.42 -5.27
C GLU A 105 -11.71 9.93 -6.71
N ALA A 106 -12.27 10.76 -7.60
CA ALA A 106 -12.38 10.43 -9.02
C ALA A 106 -10.99 10.23 -9.66
N GLU A 107 -10.04 11.11 -9.37
CA GLU A 107 -8.65 10.99 -9.84
C GLU A 107 -7.98 9.72 -9.31
N LEU A 108 -8.15 9.41 -8.01
CA LEU A 108 -7.62 8.19 -7.40
C LEU A 108 -8.23 6.94 -8.03
N LYS A 109 -9.55 6.92 -8.23
CA LYS A 109 -10.26 5.82 -8.90
C LYS A 109 -9.74 5.60 -10.32
N GLN A 110 -9.51 6.68 -11.07
CA GLN A 110 -8.95 6.61 -12.42
C GLN A 110 -7.55 6.02 -12.44
N ILE A 111 -6.65 6.48 -11.56
CA ILE A 111 -5.28 5.94 -11.45
C ILE A 111 -5.31 4.45 -11.11
N CYS A 112 -6.15 4.05 -10.14
CA CYS A 112 -6.25 2.65 -9.75
C CYS A 112 -6.83 1.77 -10.87
N GLN A 113 -7.81 2.27 -11.61
CA GLN A 113 -8.36 1.55 -12.75
C GLN A 113 -7.33 1.39 -13.86
N GLU A 114 -6.54 2.42 -14.15
CA GLU A 114 -5.47 2.35 -15.15
C GLU A 114 -4.45 1.26 -14.81
N VAL A 115 -3.96 1.23 -13.58
CA VAL A 115 -3.00 0.20 -13.16
C VAL A 115 -3.61 -1.20 -13.22
N ARG A 116 -4.85 -1.36 -12.78
CA ARG A 116 -5.55 -2.65 -12.88
C ARG A 116 -5.69 -3.12 -14.32
N ASP A 117 -6.02 -2.22 -15.24
CA ASP A 117 -6.09 -2.51 -16.66
C ASP A 117 -4.74 -2.98 -17.21
N LEU A 118 -3.64 -2.33 -16.80
CA LEU A 118 -2.29 -2.76 -17.18
C LEU A 118 -1.93 -4.14 -16.64
N LEU A 119 -2.28 -4.39 -15.37
CA LEU A 119 -2.04 -5.67 -14.69
C LEU A 119 -2.77 -6.82 -15.37
N ASP A 120 -4.07 -6.65 -15.62
CA ASP A 120 -4.93 -7.70 -16.14
C ASP A 120 -4.71 -7.97 -17.64
N LYS A 121 -4.40 -6.92 -18.44
CA LYS A 121 -4.25 -7.06 -19.90
C LYS A 121 -2.83 -7.44 -20.31
N TYR A 122 -1.79 -6.86 -19.67
CA TYR A 122 -0.42 -6.93 -20.19
C TYR A 122 0.55 -7.66 -19.27
N LEU A 123 0.46 -7.46 -17.94
CA LEU A 123 1.52 -7.84 -17.01
C LEU A 123 1.32 -9.24 -16.41
N ILE A 124 0.21 -9.49 -15.72
CA ILE A 124 -0.06 -10.79 -15.06
C ILE A 124 -0.05 -11.95 -16.07
N PRO A 125 -0.70 -11.85 -17.25
CA PRO A 125 -0.71 -12.94 -18.22
C PRO A 125 0.67 -13.28 -18.80
N LYS A 126 1.61 -12.33 -18.82
CA LYS A 126 2.96 -12.51 -19.39
C LYS A 126 4.04 -12.76 -18.37
N ALA A 127 3.75 -12.60 -17.08
CA ALA A 127 4.74 -12.77 -16.02
C ALA A 127 5.30 -14.19 -16.01
N SER A 128 6.57 -14.32 -16.36
CA SER A 128 7.33 -15.55 -16.23
C SER A 128 7.89 -15.66 -14.80
N GLY A 129 7.82 -16.87 -14.24
CA GLY A 129 8.31 -17.15 -12.88
C GLY A 129 7.45 -16.62 -11.73
N ALA A 130 7.81 -17.04 -10.51
CA ALA A 130 7.12 -16.68 -9.28
C ALA A 130 7.22 -15.18 -8.98
N GLU A 131 8.41 -14.61 -9.07
CA GLU A 131 8.70 -13.23 -8.66
C GLU A 131 7.81 -12.22 -9.39
N GLY A 132 7.71 -12.32 -10.72
CA GLY A 132 6.87 -11.43 -11.52
C GLY A 132 5.39 -11.57 -11.17
N LYS A 133 4.89 -12.81 -11.06
CA LYS A 133 3.49 -13.07 -10.71
C LYS A 133 3.14 -12.53 -9.33
N VAL A 134 3.96 -12.84 -8.32
CA VAL A 134 3.76 -12.36 -6.94
C VAL A 134 3.82 -10.84 -6.90
N PHE A 135 4.77 -10.22 -7.61
CA PHE A 135 4.88 -8.76 -7.67
C PHE A 135 3.61 -8.11 -8.25
N TYR A 136 3.12 -8.59 -9.39
CA TYR A 136 1.94 -8.01 -10.04
C TYR A 136 0.64 -8.32 -9.29
N LEU A 137 0.49 -9.51 -8.70
CA LEU A 137 -0.67 -9.85 -7.88
C LEU A 137 -0.69 -9.03 -6.58
N LYS A 138 0.47 -8.85 -5.93
CA LYS A 138 0.64 -7.93 -4.81
C LYS A 138 0.21 -6.51 -5.21
N MET A 139 0.69 -6.03 -6.37
CA MET A 139 0.33 -4.72 -6.89
C MET A 139 -1.19 -4.63 -7.12
N LYS A 140 -1.81 -5.66 -7.70
CA LYS A 140 -3.27 -5.74 -7.85
C LYS A 140 -4.00 -5.59 -6.51
N GLY A 141 -3.56 -6.31 -5.49
CA GLY A 141 -4.04 -6.16 -4.11
C GLY A 141 -3.89 -4.74 -3.58
N ASP A 142 -2.71 -4.13 -3.76
CA ASP A 142 -2.43 -2.74 -3.34
C ASP A 142 -3.41 -1.72 -3.97
N TYR A 143 -3.66 -1.80 -5.28
CA TYR A 143 -4.57 -0.85 -5.94
C TYR A 143 -6.04 -1.07 -5.62
N PHE A 144 -6.47 -2.33 -5.37
CA PHE A 144 -7.80 -2.56 -4.81
C PHE A 144 -7.92 -2.04 -3.37
N ARG A 145 -6.88 -2.18 -2.55
CA ARG A 145 -6.84 -1.59 -1.22
C ARG A 145 -6.96 -0.07 -1.26
N TYR A 146 -6.26 0.61 -2.15
CA TYR A 146 -6.38 2.07 -2.31
C TYR A 146 -7.79 2.49 -2.75
N LEU A 147 -8.43 1.71 -3.62
CA LEU A 147 -9.84 1.90 -3.96
C LEU A 147 -10.75 1.69 -2.74
N ALA A 148 -10.46 0.69 -1.90
CA ALA A 148 -11.25 0.41 -0.72
C ALA A 148 -11.24 1.60 0.24
N GLU A 149 -10.10 2.28 0.42
CA GLU A 149 -9.97 3.46 1.30
C GLU A 149 -11.00 4.56 1.02
N VAL A 150 -11.33 4.78 -0.26
CA VAL A 150 -12.27 5.83 -0.70
C VAL A 150 -13.67 5.29 -1.03
N ALA A 151 -13.86 3.97 -1.08
CA ALA A 151 -15.13 3.36 -1.41
C ALA A 151 -16.10 3.37 -0.22
N THR A 152 -17.37 3.61 -0.51
CA THR A 152 -18.46 3.62 0.48
C THR A 152 -19.59 2.67 0.06
N GLY A 153 -20.40 2.24 1.03
CA GLY A 153 -21.55 1.38 0.79
C GLY A 153 -21.21 0.01 0.20
N ASN A 154 -22.09 -0.51 -0.67
CA ASN A 154 -22.00 -1.88 -1.20
C ASN A 154 -20.80 -2.10 -2.13
N GLU A 155 -20.34 -1.07 -2.83
CA GLU A 155 -19.17 -1.13 -3.72
C GLU A 155 -17.90 -1.54 -2.95
N ARG A 156 -17.78 -1.07 -1.70
CA ARG A 156 -16.63 -1.35 -0.83
C ARG A 156 -16.44 -2.85 -0.61
N ASN A 157 -17.51 -3.61 -0.35
CA ASN A 157 -17.40 -5.04 -0.03
C ASN A 157 -16.78 -5.85 -1.17
N GLU A 158 -17.14 -5.54 -2.41
CA GLU A 158 -16.59 -6.20 -3.58
C GLU A 158 -15.11 -5.82 -3.80
N ILE A 159 -14.78 -4.53 -3.63
CA ILE A 159 -13.40 -4.04 -3.72
C ILE A 159 -12.50 -4.70 -2.67
N VAL A 160 -12.97 -4.81 -1.41
CA VAL A 160 -12.23 -5.46 -0.32
C VAL A 160 -11.99 -6.94 -0.64
N LYS A 161 -13.00 -7.65 -1.15
CA LYS A 161 -12.86 -9.05 -1.57
C LYS A 161 -11.82 -9.21 -2.70
N ASN A 162 -11.85 -8.31 -3.68
CA ASN A 162 -10.88 -8.32 -4.78
C ASN A 162 -9.46 -8.01 -4.30
N SER A 163 -9.31 -7.08 -3.35
CA SER A 163 -8.02 -6.80 -2.70
C SER A 163 -7.48 -8.03 -1.98
N GLN A 164 -8.32 -8.70 -1.19
CA GLN A 164 -7.94 -9.91 -0.46
C GLN A 164 -7.54 -11.04 -1.43
N GLY A 165 -8.32 -11.24 -2.50
CA GLY A 165 -8.00 -12.24 -3.53
C GLY A 165 -6.63 -12.02 -4.15
N GLY A 166 -6.33 -10.78 -4.56
CA GLY A 166 -5.02 -10.45 -5.14
C GLY A 166 -3.85 -10.71 -4.18
N TYR A 167 -4.00 -10.37 -2.90
CA TYR A 167 -2.98 -10.68 -1.88
C TYR A 167 -2.87 -12.17 -1.58
N GLN A 168 -3.99 -12.89 -1.48
CA GLN A 168 -3.99 -14.31 -1.17
C GLN A 168 -3.35 -15.13 -2.29
N ASP A 169 -3.69 -14.84 -3.55
CA ASP A 169 -3.08 -15.49 -4.72
C ASP A 169 -1.56 -15.25 -4.75
N ALA A 170 -1.13 -14.01 -4.46
CA ALA A 170 0.29 -13.70 -4.34
C ALA A 170 0.95 -14.45 -3.18
N TYR A 171 0.27 -14.56 -2.04
CA TYR A 171 0.80 -15.16 -0.83
C TYR A 171 1.00 -16.67 -1.01
N ASP A 172 0.01 -17.36 -1.57
CA ASP A 172 0.05 -18.79 -1.85
C ASP A 172 1.19 -19.19 -2.80
N ILE A 173 1.48 -18.36 -3.80
CA ILE A 173 2.63 -18.57 -4.71
C ILE A 173 3.93 -18.29 -3.95
N SER A 174 4.00 -17.20 -3.18
CA SER A 174 5.21 -16.82 -2.45
C SER A 174 5.62 -17.86 -1.39
N LEU A 175 4.66 -18.51 -0.73
CA LEU A 175 4.94 -19.57 0.23
C LEU A 175 5.57 -20.81 -0.41
N LYS A 176 5.20 -21.11 -1.66
CA LYS A 176 5.65 -22.30 -2.39
C LYS A 176 6.98 -22.10 -3.11
N GLU A 177 7.20 -20.91 -3.67
CA GLU A 177 8.26 -20.68 -4.65
C GLU A 177 9.31 -19.64 -4.22
N MET A 178 9.17 -19.03 -3.04
CA MET A 178 10.08 -17.96 -2.58
C MET A 178 10.54 -18.20 -1.14
N GLU A 179 11.80 -17.90 -0.85
CA GLU A 179 12.34 -17.95 0.51
C GLU A 179 11.70 -16.90 1.42
N ALA A 180 11.61 -17.20 2.72
CA ALA A 180 10.98 -16.32 3.71
C ALA A 180 11.64 -14.93 3.80
N THR A 181 12.95 -14.87 3.53
CA THR A 181 13.75 -13.66 3.50
C THR A 181 13.63 -12.88 2.19
N HIS A 182 12.94 -13.40 1.16
CA HIS A 182 12.88 -12.73 -0.13
C HIS A 182 12.15 -11.37 -0.02
N PRO A 183 12.74 -10.24 -0.47
CA PRO A 183 12.15 -8.89 -0.30
C PRO A 183 10.71 -8.75 -0.82
N ILE A 184 10.40 -9.32 -2.00
CA ILE A 184 9.03 -9.34 -2.54
C ILE A 184 8.04 -10.08 -1.62
N ARG A 185 8.43 -11.23 -1.04
CA ARG A 185 7.58 -12.00 -0.11
C ARG A 185 7.36 -11.25 1.20
N LEU A 186 8.41 -10.65 1.76
CA LEU A 186 8.32 -9.80 2.95
C LEU A 186 7.44 -8.57 2.71
N GLY A 187 7.65 -7.88 1.58
CA GLY A 187 6.86 -6.71 1.20
C GLY A 187 5.39 -7.05 0.92
N LEU A 188 5.11 -8.26 0.42
CA LEU A 188 3.75 -8.78 0.32
C LEU A 188 3.13 -8.98 1.70
N ALA A 189 3.81 -9.68 2.61
CA ALA A 189 3.32 -9.91 3.97
C ALA A 189 3.05 -8.59 4.72
N LEU A 190 3.94 -7.60 4.57
CA LEU A 190 3.77 -6.25 5.11
C LEU A 190 2.50 -5.57 4.58
N ASN A 191 2.27 -5.59 3.27
CA ASN A 191 1.10 -4.92 2.71
C ASN A 191 -0.20 -5.68 3.00
N PHE A 192 -0.14 -7.01 3.08
CA PHE A 192 -1.29 -7.84 3.39
C PHE A 192 -1.68 -7.75 4.87
N SER A 193 -0.73 -7.62 5.79
CA SER A 193 -1.04 -7.35 7.20
C SER A 193 -1.68 -5.97 7.38
N VAL A 194 -1.18 -4.95 6.71
CA VAL A 194 -1.81 -3.61 6.68
C VAL A 194 -3.24 -3.68 6.12
N PHE A 195 -3.47 -4.48 5.08
CA PHE A 195 -4.83 -4.72 4.58
C PHE A 195 -5.75 -5.33 5.66
N TYR A 196 -5.29 -6.37 6.36
CA TYR A 196 -6.08 -6.98 7.42
C TYR A 196 -6.41 -5.98 8.53
N TYR A 197 -5.45 -5.13 8.92
CA TYR A 197 -5.63 -4.14 9.97
C TYR A 197 -6.55 -2.99 9.53
N GLU A 198 -6.18 -2.26 8.46
CA GLU A 198 -6.81 -1.00 8.08
C GLU A 198 -8.09 -1.17 7.25
N ILE A 199 -8.24 -2.28 6.52
CA ILE A 199 -9.31 -2.43 5.52
C ILE A 199 -10.32 -3.49 5.93
N ALA A 200 -9.84 -4.68 6.31
CA ALA A 200 -10.69 -5.81 6.69
C ALA A 200 -11.15 -5.74 8.16
N ASN A 201 -10.54 -4.86 8.98
CA ASN A 201 -10.82 -4.74 10.41
C ASN A 201 -10.63 -6.08 11.16
N LEU A 202 -9.55 -6.79 10.83
CA LEU A 202 -9.14 -8.06 11.42
C LEU A 202 -7.73 -7.91 12.04
N PRO A 203 -7.58 -7.18 13.17
CA PRO A 203 -6.29 -6.85 13.74
C PRO A 203 -5.50 -8.08 14.22
N GLU A 204 -6.20 -9.12 14.71
CA GLU A 204 -5.55 -10.37 15.13
C GLU A 204 -4.85 -11.08 13.97
N GLU A 205 -5.53 -11.18 12.82
CA GLU A 205 -4.96 -11.79 11.60
C GLU A 205 -3.81 -10.93 11.04
N ALA A 206 -3.91 -9.60 11.13
CA ALA A 206 -2.84 -8.69 10.74
C ALA A 206 -1.56 -8.93 11.56
N CYS A 207 -1.69 -8.94 12.90
CA CYS A 207 -0.58 -9.18 13.82
C CYS A 207 0.02 -10.58 13.64
N LYS A 208 -0.84 -11.61 13.51
CA LYS A 208 -0.40 -12.98 13.25
C LYS A 208 0.42 -13.08 11.97
N LEU A 209 -0.09 -12.53 10.86
CA LEU A 209 0.60 -12.55 9.57
C LEU A 209 1.95 -11.82 9.63
N ALA A 210 1.97 -10.62 10.21
CA ALA A 210 3.20 -9.83 10.33
C ALA A 210 4.23 -10.52 11.22
N LYS A 211 3.81 -11.09 12.36
CA LYS A 211 4.68 -11.82 13.28
C LYS A 211 5.26 -13.08 12.63
N THR A 212 4.42 -13.91 12.00
CA THR A 212 4.89 -15.11 11.30
C THR A 212 5.91 -14.77 10.21
N ALA A 213 5.66 -13.75 9.40
CA ALA A 213 6.60 -13.34 8.36
C ALA A 213 7.93 -12.83 8.94
N PHE A 214 7.89 -12.13 10.07
CA PHE A 214 9.08 -11.64 10.76
C PHE A 214 9.90 -12.79 11.37
N ASP A 215 9.25 -13.69 12.11
CA ASP A 215 9.88 -14.83 12.76
C ASP A 215 10.51 -15.80 11.73
N ASP A 216 9.77 -16.12 10.66
CA ASP A 216 10.26 -16.98 9.56
C ASP A 216 11.49 -16.39 8.86
N ALA A 217 11.55 -15.06 8.72
CA ALA A 217 12.67 -14.37 8.10
C ALA A 217 13.89 -14.29 9.03
N ILE A 218 13.68 -14.04 10.33
CA ILE A 218 14.75 -14.10 11.34
C ILE A 218 15.45 -15.46 11.32
N ALA A 219 14.68 -16.55 11.29
CA ALA A 219 15.21 -17.91 11.32
C ALA A 219 16.15 -18.25 10.15
N LYS A 220 16.12 -17.48 9.06
CA LYS A 220 16.92 -17.67 7.86
C LYS A 220 17.84 -16.49 7.53
N LEU A 221 17.89 -15.46 8.38
CA LEU A 221 18.57 -14.19 8.08
C LEU A 221 20.08 -14.37 7.91
N ASP A 222 20.70 -15.25 8.69
CA ASP A 222 22.14 -15.54 8.66
C ASP A 222 22.64 -16.16 7.34
N SER A 223 21.73 -16.63 6.49
CA SER A 223 22.05 -17.25 5.19
C SER A 223 22.13 -16.26 4.03
N LEU A 224 21.84 -14.97 4.26
CA LEU A 224 21.76 -13.95 3.22
C LEU A 224 23.12 -13.36 2.85
N ASN A 225 23.26 -12.97 1.58
CA ASN A 225 24.35 -12.09 1.14
C ASN A 225 24.10 -10.64 1.61
N THR A 226 25.14 -9.80 1.55
CA THR A 226 25.09 -8.42 2.07
C THR A 226 24.03 -7.50 1.43
N GLU A 227 23.74 -7.68 0.14
CA GLU A 227 22.76 -6.86 -0.58
C GLU A 227 21.33 -7.26 -0.22
N SER A 228 21.01 -8.56 -0.36
CA SER A 228 19.73 -9.14 0.07
C SER A 228 19.47 -8.90 1.56
N TYR A 229 20.50 -8.91 2.40
CA TYR A 229 20.37 -8.64 3.83
C TYR A 229 19.84 -7.22 4.11
N LYS A 230 20.35 -6.20 3.41
CA LYS A 230 19.91 -4.80 3.61
C LYS A 230 18.44 -4.61 3.24
N ASP A 231 18.04 -5.13 2.09
CA ASP A 231 16.65 -4.99 1.62
C ASP A 231 15.67 -5.74 2.53
N SER A 232 16.03 -6.96 2.94
CA SER A 232 15.19 -7.79 3.81
C SER A 232 15.04 -7.17 5.20
N THR A 233 16.14 -6.73 5.81
CA THR A 233 16.13 -6.12 7.15
C THR A 233 15.37 -4.80 7.18
N LEU A 234 15.41 -3.99 6.11
CA LEU A 234 14.61 -2.78 6.00
C LEU A 234 13.10 -3.11 6.03
N ILE A 235 12.65 -4.15 5.33
CA ILE A 235 11.24 -4.53 5.31
C ILE A 235 10.83 -5.18 6.65
N MET A 236 11.70 -6.00 7.23
CA MET A 236 11.48 -6.58 8.57
C MET A 236 11.35 -5.48 9.64
N GLN A 237 12.12 -4.40 9.52
CA GLN A 237 11.98 -3.24 10.39
C GLN A 237 10.57 -2.64 10.31
N LEU A 238 10.03 -2.46 9.11
CA LEU A 238 8.67 -1.96 8.91
C LEU A 238 7.60 -2.90 9.47
N LEU A 239 7.79 -4.23 9.35
CA LEU A 239 6.91 -5.22 9.98
C LEU A 239 6.91 -5.08 11.51
N ARG A 240 8.10 -4.93 12.11
CA ARG A 240 8.26 -4.72 13.55
C ARG A 240 7.58 -3.43 14.01
N ASP A 241 7.78 -2.34 13.29
CA ASP A 241 7.20 -1.03 13.62
C ASP A 241 5.66 -1.10 13.63
N ASN A 242 5.07 -1.75 12.62
CA ASN A 242 3.63 -1.99 12.56
C ASN A 242 3.15 -2.84 13.75
N LEU A 243 3.84 -3.93 14.08
CA LEU A 243 3.49 -4.79 15.22
C LEU A 243 3.53 -4.03 16.55
N THR A 244 4.56 -3.22 16.78
CA THR A 244 4.65 -2.39 18.00
C THR A 244 3.47 -1.42 18.09
N LEU A 245 3.13 -0.75 16.98
CA LEU A 245 2.01 0.19 16.93
C LEU A 245 0.67 -0.52 17.21
N TRP A 246 0.39 -1.63 16.53
CA TRP A 246 -0.87 -2.36 16.67
C TRP A 246 -1.04 -3.05 18.03
N MET A 247 0.05 -3.56 18.62
CA MET A 247 -0.01 -4.13 19.98
C MET A 247 -0.21 -3.05 21.05
N SER A 248 0.30 -1.83 20.83
CA SER A 248 0.05 -0.71 21.73
C SER A 248 -1.40 -0.21 21.68
N ASP A 249 -2.01 -0.20 20.49
CA ASP A 249 -3.44 0.11 20.31
C ASP A 249 -4.34 -0.95 20.95
N ALA A 250 -3.98 -2.24 20.86
CA ALA A 250 -4.71 -3.33 21.50
C ALA A 250 -4.53 -3.37 23.03
N GLY A 251 -3.37 -2.92 23.53
CA GLY A 251 -3.03 -2.87 24.97
C GLY A 251 -3.65 -1.70 25.75
N GLY A 252 -4.43 -0.84 25.10
CA GLY A 252 -5.23 0.23 25.74
C GLY A 252 -6.28 -0.27 26.73
N GLU A 253 -6.57 -1.59 26.73
CA GLU A 253 -7.29 -2.31 27.79
C GLU A 253 -6.51 -3.57 28.22
N GLY A 254 -5.30 -3.40 28.76
CA GLY A 254 -4.59 -4.46 29.49
C GLY A 254 -3.20 -4.75 28.94
N GLY A 255 -2.18 -4.28 29.66
CA GLY A 255 -0.78 -4.40 29.28
C GLY A 255 -0.29 -5.85 29.17
N ILE A 256 0.65 -6.05 28.27
CA ILE A 256 1.57 -7.20 28.30
C ILE A 256 2.98 -6.64 28.22
N GLU A 257 3.78 -6.95 29.25
CA GLU A 257 5.21 -6.72 29.29
C GLU A 257 5.88 -7.47 28.14
N VAL A 258 6.62 -6.74 27.33
CA VAL A 258 7.54 -7.35 26.37
C VAL A 258 8.74 -7.83 27.18
N GLU A 259 8.88 -9.14 27.38
CA GLU A 259 10.14 -9.71 27.89
C GLU A 259 11.25 -9.38 26.89
N GLU A 260 12.11 -8.43 27.26
CA GLU A 260 13.41 -8.24 26.61
C GLU A 260 14.23 -9.51 26.83
N GLY A 261 14.41 -10.30 25.75
CA GLY A 261 15.31 -11.45 25.76
C GLY A 261 16.73 -11.01 26.11
N GLU A 262 17.28 -11.60 27.17
CA GLU A 262 18.66 -11.41 27.64
C GLU A 262 19.67 -11.56 26.50
N GLN A 263 20.52 -10.54 26.32
CA GLN A 263 21.73 -10.64 25.52
C GLN A 263 22.69 -11.66 26.18
N PRO A 264 23.26 -12.62 25.42
CA PRO A 264 24.32 -13.46 25.95
C PRO A 264 25.59 -12.62 26.16
N ALA A 265 26.09 -12.64 27.38
CA ALA A 265 27.31 -11.96 27.80
C ALA A 265 28.52 -12.42 26.98
N GLU A 266 29.29 -11.46 26.47
CA GLU A 266 30.61 -11.68 25.87
C GLU A 266 31.59 -12.13 26.97
N ASP A 267 32.03 -13.39 26.89
CA ASP A 267 33.17 -13.87 27.66
C ASP A 267 34.45 -13.26 27.09
N LYS A 268 35.12 -12.46 27.92
CA LYS A 268 36.47 -11.96 27.69
C LYS A 268 37.47 -13.09 27.93
N ASN A 269 38.26 -13.42 26.91
CA ASN A 269 39.70 -13.67 27.04
C ASN A 269 40.40 -13.57 25.68
#